data_AF-A0A7W9HE61-F1
#
_entry.id   AF-A0A7W9HE61-F1
#
_cell.length_a   1.000
_cell.length_b   1.000
_cell.length_c   1.000
_cell.angle_alpha   90.00
_cell.angle_beta   90.00
_cell.angle_gamma   90.00
#
_symmetry.space_group_name_H-M   'P 1'
#
loop_
_entity.id
_entity.type
_entity.pdbx_description
1 polymer ?
#
loop_
_entity_poly.entity_id
_entity_poly.type
_entity_poly.pdbx_seq_one_letter_code
_entity_poly.pdbx_strand_id
1 'polypeptide(L)'
;MSWTGEQIVTSMGMRLDERMSIDLRGSLETQAFLTIGSSVEIMLGEVHVRTLRDQSAAALDDMALVEAAENVVGDAYHAGAQALTAAALARKNAEAARAAGADEQAGVAEQAATRASEAAERAQTTAHAAAEAMGLADEAAEEARAAATLAAQAAGQEPPDEQAGPNLHLV
;
A
#
# COMPACT_ATOMS: atom_id res chain seq x y z
N MET A 1 -11.40 3.91 56.39
CA MET A 1 -10.17 3.82 55.58
C MET A 1 -10.57 3.47 54.16
N SER A 2 -10.67 4.47 53.29
CA SER A 2 -11.05 4.30 51.88
C SER A 2 -9.77 4.11 51.08
N TRP A 3 -9.65 2.98 50.39
CA TRP A 3 -8.64 2.75 49.37
C TRP A 3 -9.21 3.29 48.07
N THR A 4 -8.78 4.47 47.64
CA THR A 4 -9.00 4.96 46.29
C THR A 4 -8.06 4.18 45.37
N GLY A 5 -8.61 3.23 44.62
CA GLY A 5 -7.89 2.59 43.51
C GLY A 5 -7.63 3.64 42.44
N GLU A 6 -6.37 4.01 42.25
CA GLU A 6 -5.94 4.78 41.08
C GLU A 6 -6.23 3.94 39.83
N GLN A 7 -7.23 4.37 39.07
CA GLN A 7 -7.54 3.79 37.78
C GLN A 7 -6.45 4.24 36.80
N ILE A 8 -5.47 3.37 36.55
CA ILE A 8 -4.42 3.63 35.57
C ILE A 8 -5.09 3.65 34.19
N VAL A 9 -5.14 4.81 33.56
CA VAL A 9 -5.63 4.97 32.18
C VAL A 9 -4.61 4.29 31.26
N THR A 10 -5.01 3.19 30.62
CA THR A 10 -4.15 2.36 29.76
C THR A 10 -4.26 2.69 28.28
N SER A 11 -5.27 3.47 27.88
CA SER A 11 -5.44 3.94 26.50
C SER A 11 -6.11 5.33 26.47
N MET A 12 -5.70 6.16 25.51
CA MET A 12 -6.29 7.46 25.22
C MET A 12 -6.46 7.57 23.70
N GLY A 13 -7.71 7.53 23.23
CA GLY A 13 -8.05 7.77 21.83
C GLY A 13 -8.22 9.27 21.58
N MET A 14 -7.59 9.80 20.54
CA MET A 14 -7.72 11.21 20.15
C MET A 14 -7.90 11.32 18.65
N ARG A 15 -9.00 11.96 18.23
CA ARG A 15 -9.29 12.30 16.84
C ARG A 15 -8.80 13.71 16.57
N LEU A 16 -7.89 13.86 15.60
CA LEU A 16 -7.27 15.13 15.24
C LEU A 16 -7.92 15.70 13.98
N ASP A 17 -8.08 17.01 13.96
CA ASP A 17 -8.46 17.74 12.75
C ASP A 17 -7.30 17.70 11.74
N GLU A 18 -7.61 17.61 10.44
CA GLU A 18 -6.61 17.51 9.36
C GLU A 18 -5.63 18.70 9.30
N ARG A 19 -5.98 19.83 9.95
CA ARG A 19 -5.12 21.02 10.01
C ARG A 19 -4.20 21.04 11.23
N MET A 20 -4.32 20.09 12.16
CA MET A 20 -3.42 19.99 13.31
C MET A 20 -2.10 19.34 12.93
N SER A 21 -1.00 20.04 13.19
CA SER A 21 0.34 19.49 13.04
C SER A 21 0.64 18.48 14.15
N ILE A 22 1.22 17.34 13.76
CA ILE A 22 1.78 16.35 14.67
C ILE A 22 3.28 16.37 14.47
N ASP A 23 4.01 16.84 15.49
CA ASP A 23 5.47 16.92 15.47
C ASP A 23 6.05 15.93 16.48
N LEU A 24 6.90 15.01 16.02
CA LEU A 24 7.75 14.23 16.91
C LEU A 24 9.10 14.94 17.07
N ARG A 25 9.38 15.46 18.26
CA ARG A 25 10.62 16.19 18.58
C ARG A 25 11.41 15.44 19.65
N GLY A 26 12.71 15.27 19.44
CA GLY A 26 13.57 14.61 20.43
C GLY A 26 14.57 13.67 19.79
N SER A 27 15.42 13.09 20.62
CA SER A 27 16.42 12.11 20.19
C SER A 27 15.76 10.73 20.12
N LEU A 28 15.88 10.06 18.97
CA LEU A 28 15.36 8.71 18.71
C LEU A 28 15.90 7.63 19.66
N GLU A 29 16.86 7.97 20.54
CA GLU A 29 17.57 7.01 21.39
C GLU A 29 17.29 7.14 22.89
N THR A 30 16.56 8.16 23.36
CA THR A 30 16.39 8.38 24.82
C THR A 30 14.97 8.79 25.19
N GLN A 31 14.48 9.93 24.69
CA GLN A 31 13.12 10.43 24.93
C GLN A 31 12.66 11.25 23.73
N ALA A 32 11.38 11.09 23.38
CA ALA A 32 10.74 11.89 22.35
C ALA A 32 9.46 12.53 22.89
N PHE A 33 9.14 13.69 22.33
CA PHE A 33 7.95 14.47 22.61
C PHE A 33 7.09 14.45 21.37
N LEU A 34 5.89 13.88 21.47
CA LEU A 34 4.87 13.97 20.44
C LEU A 34 4.02 15.21 20.76
N THR A 35 4.21 16.27 19.98
CA THR A 35 3.44 17.51 20.09
C THR A 35 2.29 17.50 19.11
N ILE A 36 1.09 17.84 19.57
CA ILE A 36 -0.13 17.85 18.78
C ILE A 36 -0.74 19.24 18.88
N GLY A 37 -0.68 19.99 17.77
CA GLY A 37 -0.95 21.43 17.77
C GLY A 37 -0.01 22.18 18.72
N SER A 38 -0.53 23.12 19.50
CA SER A 38 0.23 23.93 20.47
C SER A 38 -0.10 23.63 21.93
N SER A 39 -1.01 22.69 22.20
CA SER A 39 -1.64 22.51 23.51
C SER A 39 -1.48 21.13 24.12
N VAL A 40 -1.03 20.14 23.35
CA VAL A 40 -0.86 18.76 23.82
C VAL A 40 0.57 18.30 23.56
N GLU A 41 1.22 17.82 24.62
CA GLU A 41 2.56 17.26 24.58
C GLU A 41 2.54 15.89 25.28
N ILE A 42 2.95 14.85 24.57
CA ILE A 42 3.02 13.48 25.08
C ILE A 42 4.50 13.08 25.16
N MET A 43 4.95 12.72 26.37
CA MET A 43 6.30 12.21 26.59
C MET A 43 6.37 10.72 26.32
N LEU A 44 7.25 10.32 25.41
CA LEU A 44 7.52 8.94 25.06
C LEU A 44 8.84 8.50 25.68
N GLY A 45 8.78 7.47 26.52
CA GLY A 45 9.97 6.81 27.06
C GLY A 45 10.72 6.00 26.00
N GLU A 46 11.99 5.70 26.28
CA GLU A 46 12.95 5.04 25.38
C GLU A 46 12.38 3.81 24.65
N VAL A 47 11.71 2.90 25.37
CA VAL A 47 11.13 1.68 24.79
C VAL A 47 10.07 1.99 23.72
N HIS A 48 9.21 2.97 23.96
CA HIS A 48 8.17 3.37 23.00
C HIS A 48 8.77 4.04 21.76
N VAL A 49 9.80 4.87 21.95
CA VAL A 49 10.52 5.51 20.83
C VAL A 49 11.18 4.47 19.94
N ARG A 50 11.81 3.45 20.55
CA ARG A 50 12.41 2.33 19.81
C ARG A 50 11.36 1.52 19.05
N THR A 51 10.24 1.17 19.69
CA THR A 51 9.14 0.46 19.01
C THR A 51 8.57 1.26 17.84
N LEU A 52 8.33 2.56 18.01
CA LEU A 52 7.86 3.43 16.92
C LEU A 52 8.86 3.53 15.78
N ARG A 53 10.16 3.59 16.09
CA ARG A 53 11.23 3.57 15.08
C ARG A 53 11.23 2.26 14.30
N ASP A 54 11.16 1.12 14.99
CA ASP A 54 11.17 -0.20 14.36
C ASP A 54 9.92 -0.40 13.49
N GLN A 55 8.74 0.04 13.97
CA GLN A 55 7.49 0.03 13.19
C GLN A 55 7.54 0.96 11.98
N SER A 56 8.12 2.16 12.13
CA SER A 56 8.26 3.10 11.02
C SER A 56 9.24 2.56 9.97
N ALA A 57 10.34 1.95 10.40
CA ALA A 57 11.32 1.34 9.51
C ALA A 57 10.70 0.17 8.73
N ALA A 58 9.95 -0.71 9.40
CA ALA A 58 9.23 -1.80 8.75
C ALA A 58 8.17 -1.28 7.77
N ALA A 59 7.35 -0.31 8.18
CA ALA A 59 6.32 0.26 7.32
C ALA A 59 6.90 0.95 6.07
N LEU A 60 8.02 1.66 6.21
CA LEU A 60 8.71 2.29 5.08
C LEU A 60 9.32 1.25 4.13
N ASP A 61 9.87 0.16 4.65
CA ASP A 61 10.40 -0.94 3.85
C ASP A 61 9.27 -1.64 3.07
N ASP A 62 8.16 -1.94 3.73
CA ASP A 62 6.96 -2.51 3.11
C ASP A 62 6.41 -1.61 1.99
N MET A 63 6.34 -0.29 2.23
CA MET A 63 5.90 0.68 1.21
C MET A 63 6.84 0.70 0.00
N ALA A 64 8.16 0.63 0.21
CA ALA A 64 9.14 0.58 -0.87
C ALA A 64 9.01 -0.71 -1.70
N LEU A 65 8.70 -1.84 -1.05
CA LEU A 65 8.45 -3.11 -1.74
C LEU A 65 7.17 -3.08 -2.57
N VAL A 66 6.10 -2.47 -2.07
CA VAL A 66 4.84 -2.28 -2.81
C VAL A 66 5.08 -1.40 -4.04
N GLU A 67 5.74 -0.25 -3.88
CA GLU A 67 6.07 0.64 -5.00
C GLU A 67 6.95 -0.06 -6.05
N ALA A 68 7.94 -0.85 -5.62
CA ALA A 68 8.77 -1.64 -6.53
C ALA A 68 7.94 -2.68 -7.31
N ALA A 69 7.00 -3.35 -6.66
CA ALA A 69 6.11 -4.31 -7.30
C ALA A 69 5.17 -3.64 -8.31
N GLU A 70 4.56 -2.52 -7.95
CA GLU A 70 3.70 -1.73 -8.85
C GLU A 70 4.46 -1.25 -10.10
N ASN A 71 5.69 -0.76 -9.92
CA ASN A 71 6.54 -0.34 -11.03
C ASN A 71 6.83 -1.50 -12.00
N VAL A 72 7.15 -2.70 -11.48
CA VAL A 72 7.39 -3.87 -12.33
C VAL A 72 6.13 -4.29 -13.12
N VAL A 73 4.96 -4.26 -12.48
CA VAL A 73 3.68 -4.56 -13.15
C VAL A 73 3.38 -3.50 -14.22
N GLY A 74 3.61 -2.22 -13.90
CA GLY A 74 3.51 -1.11 -14.83
C GLY A 74 4.42 -1.31 -16.04
N ASP A 75 5.71 -1.58 -15.83
CA ASP A 75 6.69 -1.81 -16.89
C ASP A 75 6.28 -2.98 -17.79
N ALA A 76 5.82 -4.09 -17.21
CA ALA A 76 5.32 -5.23 -17.97
C ALA A 76 4.12 -4.85 -18.86
N TYR A 77 3.17 -4.07 -18.34
CA TYR A 77 2.04 -3.58 -19.11
C TYR A 77 2.48 -2.70 -20.28
N HIS A 78 3.39 -1.74 -20.04
CA HIS A 78 3.93 -0.86 -21.08
C HIS A 78 4.71 -1.63 -22.14
N ALA A 79 5.54 -2.59 -21.74
CA ALA A 79 6.27 -3.46 -22.65
C ALA A 79 5.30 -4.28 -23.54
N GLY A 80 4.19 -4.76 -22.97
CA GLY A 80 3.13 -5.43 -23.73
C GLY A 80 2.48 -4.52 -24.77
N ALA A 81 2.16 -3.27 -24.42
CA ALA A 81 1.59 -2.29 -25.35
C ALA A 81 2.57 -1.93 -26.48
N GLN A 82 3.87 -1.79 -26.16
CA GLN A 82 4.92 -1.58 -27.15
C GLN A 82 5.05 -2.77 -28.10
N ALA A 83 4.99 -4.00 -27.58
CA ALA A 83 5.05 -5.22 -28.36
C ALA A 83 3.84 -5.35 -29.33
N LEU A 84 2.63 -4.95 -28.91
CA LEU A 84 1.47 -4.87 -29.81
C LEU A 84 1.68 -3.86 -30.94
N THR A 85 2.24 -2.69 -30.61
CA THR A 85 2.56 -1.66 -31.61
C THR A 85 3.59 -2.17 -32.61
N ALA A 86 4.64 -2.85 -32.14
CA ALA A 86 5.65 -3.48 -32.98
C ALA A 86 5.05 -4.58 -33.86
N ALA A 87 4.15 -5.41 -33.32
CA ALA A 87 3.44 -6.44 -34.07
C ALA A 87 2.60 -5.84 -35.21
N ALA A 88 1.84 -4.79 -34.92
CA ALA A 88 1.03 -4.09 -35.93
C ALA A 88 1.89 -3.49 -37.06
N LEU A 89 3.02 -2.87 -36.71
CA LEU A 89 3.97 -2.35 -37.67
C LEU A 89 4.57 -3.47 -38.54
N ALA A 90 4.97 -4.59 -37.92
CA ALA A 90 5.53 -5.73 -38.63
C ALA A 90 4.53 -6.35 -39.61
N ARG A 91 3.24 -6.47 -39.24
CA ARG A 91 2.18 -6.93 -40.16
C ARG A 91 2.01 -6.00 -41.36
N LYS A 92 1.98 -4.68 -41.11
CA LYS A 92 1.90 -3.68 -42.18
C LYS A 92 3.09 -3.79 -43.15
N ASN A 93 4.29 -4.04 -42.62
CA ASN A 93 5.48 -4.26 -43.45
C ASN A 93 5.41 -5.58 -44.24
N ALA A 94 4.86 -6.64 -43.64
CA ALA A 94 4.63 -7.91 -44.33
C ALA A 94 3.67 -7.74 -45.50
N GLU A 95 2.56 -7.02 -45.30
CA GLU A 95 1.59 -6.69 -46.36
C GLU A 95 2.22 -5.89 -47.50
N ALA A 96 3.02 -4.87 -47.17
CA ALA A 96 3.73 -4.08 -48.18
C ALA A 96 4.75 -4.92 -48.96
N ALA A 97 5.48 -5.81 -48.29
CA ALA A 97 6.42 -6.72 -48.93
C ALA A 97 5.72 -7.71 -49.87
N ARG A 98 4.57 -8.28 -49.48
CA ARG A 98 3.74 -9.12 -50.38
C ARG A 98 3.27 -8.36 -51.61
N ALA A 99 2.79 -7.13 -51.42
CA ALA A 99 2.34 -6.29 -52.54
C ALA A 99 3.48 -5.97 -53.52
N ALA A 100 4.72 -5.96 -53.06
CA ALA A 100 5.93 -5.77 -53.86
C ALA A 100 6.50 -7.08 -54.45
N GLY A 101 5.90 -8.25 -54.16
CA GLY A 101 6.42 -9.56 -54.59
C GLY A 101 7.64 -10.04 -53.80
N ALA A 102 7.92 -9.46 -52.65
CA ALA A 102 9.03 -9.80 -51.76
C ALA A 102 8.59 -10.81 -50.69
N ASP A 103 8.24 -12.02 -51.12
CA ASP A 103 7.60 -13.04 -50.26
C ASP A 103 8.47 -13.50 -49.09
N GLU A 104 9.79 -13.57 -49.27
CA GLU A 104 10.71 -13.94 -48.19
C GLU A 104 10.72 -12.88 -47.07
N GLN A 105 10.81 -11.60 -47.44
CA GLN A 105 10.76 -10.48 -46.51
C GLN A 105 9.39 -10.38 -45.82
N ALA A 106 8.31 -10.66 -46.56
CA ALA A 106 6.98 -10.77 -45.98
C ALA A 106 6.90 -11.87 -44.92
N GLY A 107 7.48 -13.03 -45.19
CA GLY A 107 7.55 -14.15 -44.24
C GLY A 107 8.31 -13.79 -42.96
N VAL A 108 9.46 -13.12 -43.09
CA VAL A 108 10.25 -12.66 -41.93
C VAL A 108 9.47 -11.63 -41.10
N ALA A 109 8.82 -10.66 -41.76
CA ALA A 109 8.02 -9.65 -41.08
C ALA A 109 6.79 -10.26 -40.36
N GLU A 110 6.14 -11.26 -40.95
CA GLU A 110 5.04 -11.98 -40.30
C GLU A 110 5.52 -12.75 -39.07
N GLN A 111 6.66 -13.44 -39.15
CA GLN A 111 7.25 -14.12 -37.99
C GLN A 111 7.61 -13.13 -36.86
N ALA A 112 8.13 -11.96 -37.20
CA ALA A 112 8.40 -10.91 -36.24
C ALA A 112 7.12 -10.41 -35.57
N ALA A 113 6.04 -10.23 -36.36
CA ALA A 113 4.73 -9.85 -35.83
C ALA A 113 4.19 -10.89 -34.85
N THR A 114 4.24 -12.18 -35.19
CA THR A 114 3.78 -13.27 -34.32
C THR A 114 4.52 -13.26 -32.99
N ARG A 115 5.86 -13.19 -33.02
CA ARG A 115 6.68 -13.15 -31.79
C ARG A 115 6.35 -11.94 -30.91
N ALA A 116 6.13 -10.77 -31.52
CA ALA A 116 5.76 -9.57 -30.80
C ALA A 116 4.35 -9.67 -30.19
N SER A 117 3.39 -10.26 -30.91
CA SER A 117 2.05 -10.55 -30.36
C SER A 117 2.10 -11.53 -29.18
N GLU A 118 2.87 -12.62 -29.30
CA GLU A 118 3.04 -13.58 -28.19
C GLU A 118 3.70 -12.93 -26.97
N ALA A 119 4.70 -12.07 -27.17
CA ALA A 119 5.33 -11.33 -26.08
C ALA A 119 4.33 -10.40 -25.38
N ALA A 120 3.47 -9.72 -26.15
CA ALA A 120 2.42 -8.88 -25.59
C ALA A 120 1.40 -9.67 -24.77
N GLU A 121 0.94 -10.82 -25.27
CA GLU A 121 -0.01 -11.68 -24.56
C GLU A 121 0.56 -12.20 -23.24
N ARG A 122 1.83 -12.61 -23.23
CA ARG A 122 2.51 -13.03 -22.00
C ARG A 122 2.61 -11.88 -21.00
N ALA A 123 3.00 -10.69 -21.46
CA ALA A 123 3.11 -9.51 -20.60
C ALA A 123 1.75 -9.12 -19.99
N GLN A 124 0.67 -9.15 -20.77
CA GLN A 124 -0.69 -8.89 -20.27
C GLN A 124 -1.15 -9.94 -19.27
N THR A 125 -0.92 -11.22 -19.57
CA THR A 125 -1.28 -12.32 -18.66
C THR A 125 -0.57 -12.18 -17.32
N THR A 126 0.74 -11.89 -17.35
CA THR A 126 1.53 -11.69 -16.13
C THR A 126 1.06 -10.47 -15.34
N ALA A 127 0.81 -9.34 -16.01
CA ALA A 127 0.31 -8.13 -15.34
C ALA A 127 -1.06 -8.36 -14.69
N HIS A 128 -1.95 -9.11 -15.34
CA HIS A 128 -3.26 -9.44 -14.78
C HIS A 128 -3.14 -10.36 -13.56
N ALA A 129 -2.35 -11.42 -13.65
CA ALA A 129 -2.12 -12.33 -12.53
C ALA A 129 -1.48 -11.61 -11.33
N ALA A 130 -0.58 -10.65 -11.59
CA ALA A 130 0.00 -9.83 -10.54
C ALA A 130 -1.04 -8.92 -9.87
N ALA A 131 -1.92 -8.29 -10.66
CA ALA A 131 -3.00 -7.46 -10.13
C ALA A 131 -4.00 -8.28 -9.28
N GLU A 132 -4.35 -9.49 -9.70
CA GLU A 132 -5.18 -10.41 -8.90
C GLU A 132 -4.51 -10.78 -7.59
N ALA A 133 -3.21 -11.11 -7.62
CA ALA A 133 -2.46 -11.45 -6.42
C ALA A 133 -2.35 -10.27 -5.43
N MET A 134 -2.19 -9.04 -5.94
CA MET A 134 -2.22 -7.82 -5.13
C MET A 134 -3.60 -7.64 -4.47
N GLY A 135 -4.70 -7.82 -5.21
CA GLY A 135 -6.05 -7.74 -4.66
C GLY A 135 -6.29 -8.78 -3.55
N LEU A 136 -5.85 -10.02 -3.73
CA LEU A 136 -5.93 -11.05 -2.69
C LEU A 136 -5.08 -10.73 -1.46
N ALA A 137 -3.92 -10.10 -1.65
CA ALA A 137 -3.07 -9.65 -0.55
C ALA A 137 -3.74 -8.52 0.25
N ASP A 138 -4.40 -7.58 -0.44
CA ASP A 138 -5.16 -6.50 0.20
C ASP A 138 -6.35 -7.05 0.99
N GLU A 139 -7.11 -7.98 0.42
CA GLU A 139 -8.21 -8.67 1.11
C GLU A 139 -7.71 -9.39 2.37
N ALA A 140 -6.61 -10.16 2.25
CA ALA A 140 -6.01 -10.84 3.40
C ALA A 140 -5.50 -9.86 4.46
N ALA A 141 -4.94 -8.71 4.06
CA ALA A 141 -4.51 -7.67 4.97
C ALA A 141 -5.71 -7.02 5.71
N GLU A 142 -6.83 -6.81 5.02
CA GLU A 142 -8.06 -6.30 5.62
C GLU A 142 -8.66 -7.31 6.61
N GLU A 143 -8.74 -8.59 6.25
CA GLU A 143 -9.18 -9.67 7.15
C GLU A 143 -8.29 -9.77 8.39
N ALA A 144 -6.97 -9.66 8.23
CA ALA A 144 -6.03 -9.66 9.34
C ALA A 144 -6.25 -8.46 10.27
N ARG A 145 -6.48 -7.26 9.72
CA ARG A 145 -6.81 -6.06 10.51
C ARG A 145 -8.14 -6.22 11.25
N ALA A 146 -9.16 -6.78 10.60
CA ALA A 146 -10.45 -7.06 11.22
C ALA A 146 -10.32 -8.07 12.36
N ALA A 147 -9.57 -9.16 12.14
CA ALA A 147 -9.29 -10.17 13.17
C ALA A 147 -8.50 -9.60 14.35
N ALA A 148 -7.48 -8.77 14.09
CA ALA A 148 -6.72 -8.08 15.12
C ALA A 148 -7.62 -7.13 15.94
N THR A 149 -8.54 -6.42 15.28
CA THR A 149 -9.52 -5.55 15.94
C THR A 149 -10.46 -6.34 16.84
N LEU A 150 -11.02 -7.45 16.36
CA LEU A 150 -11.89 -8.33 17.14
C LEU A 150 -11.15 -8.96 18.33
N ALA A 151 -9.88 -9.35 18.14
CA ALA A 151 -9.04 -9.87 19.20
C ALA A 151 -8.75 -8.81 20.29
N ALA A 152 -8.51 -7.56 19.90
CA ALA A 152 -8.36 -6.45 20.84
C ALA A 152 -9.66 -6.21 21.63
N GLN A 153 -10.81 -6.18 20.95
CA GLN A 153 -12.14 -6.05 21.58
C GLN A 153 -12.41 -7.18 22.58
N ALA A 154 -12.13 -8.43 22.21
CA ALA A 154 -12.33 -9.61 23.05
C ALA A 154 -11.36 -9.67 24.25
N ALA A 155 -10.17 -9.11 24.12
CA ALA A 155 -9.21 -8.95 25.22
C ALA A 155 -9.62 -7.84 26.22
N GLY A 156 -10.76 -7.16 26.01
CA GLY A 156 -11.20 -6.05 26.85
C GLY A 156 -10.48 -4.74 26.55
N GLN A 157 -9.84 -4.62 25.38
CA GLN A 157 -9.44 -3.32 24.85
C GLN A 157 -10.59 -2.80 23.98
N GLU A 158 -11.37 -1.84 24.49
CA GLU A 158 -12.43 -1.21 23.69
C GLU A 158 -11.88 -0.69 22.34
N PRO A 159 -12.63 -0.88 21.24
CA PRO A 159 -12.26 -0.32 19.94
C PRO A 159 -12.46 1.21 19.96
N PRO A 160 -11.72 1.99 19.14
CA PRO A 160 -11.51 3.41 19.40
C PRO A 160 -12.70 4.36 19.14
N ASP A 161 -13.88 3.88 18.75
CA ASP A 161 -14.88 4.75 18.08
C ASP A 161 -16.27 4.87 18.72
N GLU A 162 -16.57 4.25 19.88
CA GLU A 162 -17.95 4.23 20.41
C GLU A 162 -18.14 4.65 21.89
N GLN A 163 -17.46 5.73 22.32
CA GLN A 163 -17.89 6.46 23.53
C GLN A 163 -18.06 7.97 23.28
N ALA A 164 -18.88 8.32 22.28
CA ALA A 164 -19.38 9.68 22.09
C ALA A 164 -20.89 9.76 22.39
N GLY A 165 -21.25 9.80 23.69
CA GLY A 165 -22.48 10.40 24.24
C GLY A 165 -23.84 9.76 23.88
N PRO A 166 -24.86 9.87 24.77
CA PRO A 166 -25.29 11.19 25.22
C PRO A 166 -25.66 11.22 26.71
N ASN A 167 -25.07 12.12 27.48
CA ASN A 167 -25.75 12.66 28.65
C ASN A 167 -25.89 14.17 28.46
N LEU A 168 -27.04 14.52 27.90
CA LEU A 168 -27.63 15.84 27.99
C LEU A 168 -27.90 16.17 29.46
N HIS A 169 -27.32 17.28 29.92
CA HIS A 169 -27.74 18.02 31.11
C HIS A 169 -29.24 18.31 31.08
N LEU A 170 -29.92 18.22 32.23
CA LEU A 170 -30.83 19.28 32.75
C LEU A 170 -31.32 18.98 34.18
N VAL A 171 -30.99 19.93 35.07
CA VAL A 171 -31.53 20.30 36.40
C VAL A 171 -31.52 19.27 37.54
#